data_AF-A0A4Q3ED01-F1
#
_entry.id   AF-A0A4Q3ED01-F1
#
_cell.length_a   1.000
_cell.length_b   1.000
_cell.length_c   1.000
_cell.angle_alpha   90.00
_cell.angle_beta   90.00
_cell.angle_gamma   90.00
#
_symmetry.space_group_name_H-M   'P 1'
#
loop_
_entity.id
_entity.type
_entity.pdbx_description
1 polymer ?
#
loop_
_entity_poly.entity_id
_entity_poly.type
_entity_poly.pdbx_seq_one_letter_code
_entity_poly.pdbx_strand_id
1 'polypeptide(L)'
;MPKNIFSYISTFLLIAFSACQSEKKNTLFTLQDNETIGIDFVNTVTETDQTNVFTFRNFYNGGGVAIGDVNNDGLNDVFLTSNQNGNQLYLNQGN
;
A
#
# COMPACT_ATOMS: atom_id res chain seq x y z
N MET A 1 47.32 -2.44 -33.63
CA MET A 1 46.26 -2.06 -32.65
C MET A 1 44.92 -2.50 -33.23
N PRO A 2 44.13 -3.34 -32.53
CA PRO A 2 42.99 -3.99 -33.15
C PRO A 2 41.87 -2.95 -33.36
N LYS A 3 41.56 -2.62 -34.62
CA LYS A 3 40.52 -1.67 -35.03
C LYS A 3 39.09 -2.08 -34.60
N ASN A 4 38.94 -3.26 -33.97
CA ASN A 4 37.66 -3.86 -33.61
C ASN A 4 37.29 -3.61 -32.14
N ILE A 5 38.20 -3.08 -31.31
CA ILE A 5 37.95 -2.89 -29.86
C ILE A 5 36.78 -1.94 -29.58
N PHE A 6 36.66 -0.85 -30.35
CA PHE A 6 35.56 0.12 -30.24
C PHE A 6 34.22 -0.49 -30.66
N SER A 7 34.23 -1.38 -31.64
CA SER A 7 33.02 -2.10 -32.08
C SER A 7 32.51 -3.07 -31.02
N TYR A 8 33.43 -3.79 -30.35
CA TYR A 8 33.08 -4.69 -29.24
C TYR A 8 32.55 -3.92 -28.02
N ILE A 9 33.15 -2.76 -27.69
CA ILE A 9 32.68 -1.91 -26.58
C ILE A 9 31.27 -1.37 -26.88
N SER A 10 31.03 -0.89 -28.10
CA SER A 10 29.71 -0.40 -28.53
C SER A 10 28.65 -1.50 -28.46
N THR A 11 28.97 -2.70 -28.97
CA THR A 11 28.07 -3.86 -28.95
C THR A 11 27.77 -4.32 -27.53
N PHE A 12 28.77 -4.32 -26.64
CA PHE A 12 28.58 -4.65 -25.23
C PHE A 12 27.70 -3.62 -24.51
N LEU A 13 27.88 -2.32 -24.80
CA LEU A 13 27.03 -1.25 -24.26
C LEU A 13 25.56 -1.44 -24.65
N LEU A 14 25.30 -1.74 -25.94
CA LEU A 14 23.95 -1.97 -26.47
C LEU A 14 23.24 -3.17 -25.80
N ILE A 15 23.97 -4.25 -25.51
CA ILE A 15 23.43 -5.43 -24.82
C ILE A 15 23.16 -5.10 -23.34
N ALA A 16 24.05 -4.34 -22.69
CA ALA A 16 23.86 -3.91 -21.31
C ALA A 16 22.62 -3.02 -21.11
N PHE A 17 22.32 -2.14 -22.08
CA PHE A 17 21.11 -1.30 -22.04
C PHE A 17 19.81 -2.11 -22.22
N SER A 18 19.84 -3.27 -22.86
CA SER A 18 18.64 -4.10 -23.10
C SER A 18 18.33 -5.09 -21.98
N ALA A 19 19.25 -5.30 -21.03
CA ALA A 19 19.08 -6.28 -19.94
C ALA A 19 18.23 -5.76 -18.77
N CYS A 20 17.91 -4.47 -18.73
CA CYS A 20 17.12 -3.86 -17.67
C CYS A 20 15.64 -3.78 -18.05
N GLN A 21 14.97 -4.92 -18.10
CA GLN A 21 13.51 -4.98 -18.14
C GLN A 21 13.02 -5.64 -16.85
N SER A 22 12.50 -4.82 -15.94
CA SER A 22 11.74 -5.32 -14.80
C SER A 22 10.50 -6.04 -15.33
N GLU A 23 10.33 -7.30 -14.95
CA GLU A 23 9.10 -8.03 -15.25
C GLU A 23 7.93 -7.31 -14.60
N LYS A 24 6.97 -6.84 -15.42
CA LYS A 24 5.68 -6.37 -14.93
C LYS A 24 4.93 -7.57 -14.37
N LYS A 25 4.97 -7.73 -13.05
CA LYS A 25 4.13 -8.70 -12.34
C LYS A 25 2.67 -8.32 -12.55
N ASN A 26 1.87 -9.22 -13.11
CA ASN A 26 0.42 -9.05 -13.23
C ASN A 26 -0.22 -9.24 -11.85
N THR A 27 -0.28 -8.18 -11.05
CA THR A 27 -0.94 -8.16 -9.76
C THR A 27 -2.31 -7.47 -9.87
N LEU A 28 -3.28 -7.94 -9.08
CA LEU A 28 -4.57 -7.26 -8.95
C LEU A 28 -4.47 -5.99 -8.09
N PHE A 29 -3.43 -5.90 -7.26
CA PHE A 29 -3.20 -4.80 -6.34
C PHE A 29 -1.79 -4.25 -6.50
N THR A 30 -1.67 -2.96 -6.28
CA THR A 30 -0.39 -2.24 -6.21
C THR A 30 -0.30 -1.58 -4.84
N LEU A 31 0.91 -1.62 -4.26
CA LEU A 31 1.17 -0.86 -3.05
C LEU A 31 1.08 0.63 -3.40
N GLN A 32 0.32 1.38 -2.62
CA GLN A 32 0.22 2.83 -2.71
C GLN A 32 1.02 3.48 -1.60
N ASP A 33 1.48 4.69 -1.85
CA ASP A 33 2.12 5.54 -0.86
C ASP A 33 1.05 6.25 -0.01
N ASN A 34 1.16 6.15 1.31
CA ASN A 34 0.17 6.67 2.25
C ASN A 34 0.05 8.21 2.18
N GLU A 35 1.17 8.92 2.00
CA GLU A 35 1.18 10.38 1.88
C GLU A 35 0.42 10.82 0.62
N THR A 36 0.63 10.08 -0.48
CA THR A 36 -0.02 10.33 -1.77
C THR A 36 -1.53 10.11 -1.72
N ILE A 37 -2.01 9.05 -1.05
CA ILE A 37 -3.44 8.77 -0.95
C ILE A 37 -4.12 9.44 0.25
N GLY A 38 -3.35 10.05 1.15
CA GLY A 38 -3.85 10.73 2.34
C GLY A 38 -4.45 9.81 3.41
N ILE A 39 -4.04 8.54 3.47
CA ILE A 39 -4.54 7.56 4.45
C ILE A 39 -3.39 7.05 5.32
N ASP A 40 -3.39 7.44 6.60
CA ASP A 40 -2.38 7.09 7.61
C ASP A 40 -2.97 6.30 8.80
N PHE A 41 -4.23 5.90 8.72
CA PHE A 41 -4.95 5.20 9.78
C PHE A 41 -4.25 3.90 10.23
N VAL A 42 -4.16 3.71 11.55
CA VAL A 42 -3.69 2.46 12.16
C VAL A 42 -4.61 2.08 13.33
N ASN A 43 -5.14 0.86 13.29
CA ASN A 43 -5.87 0.28 14.42
C ASN A 43 -4.87 -0.33 15.43
N THR A 44 -4.21 0.52 16.22
CA THR A 44 -3.31 0.05 17.28
C THR A 44 -4.14 -0.48 18.45
N VAL A 45 -3.86 -1.72 18.85
CA VAL A 45 -4.48 -2.36 20.02
C VAL A 45 -3.41 -2.58 21.08
N THR A 46 -3.53 -1.92 22.23
CA THR A 46 -2.55 -1.98 23.33
C THR A 46 -3.11 -2.82 24.48
N GLU A 47 -2.37 -3.85 24.86
CA GLU A 47 -2.68 -4.71 26.01
C GLU A 47 -2.27 -4.09 27.34
N THR A 48 -2.97 -4.50 28.40
CA THR A 48 -2.57 -4.27 29.79
C THR A 48 -2.72 -5.56 30.60
N ASP A 49 -2.19 -5.59 31.83
CA ASP A 49 -2.37 -6.73 32.74
C ASP A 49 -3.85 -7.04 33.01
N GLN A 50 -4.72 -6.03 32.93
CA GLN A 50 -6.17 -6.17 33.16
C GLN A 50 -6.98 -6.39 31.87
N THR A 51 -6.44 -5.99 30.71
CA THR A 51 -7.14 -6.02 29.42
C THR A 51 -6.24 -6.63 28.36
N ASN A 52 -6.36 -7.93 28.16
CA ASN A 52 -5.59 -8.72 27.20
C ASN A 52 -6.41 -9.92 26.70
N VAL A 53 -5.80 -10.73 25.84
CA VAL A 53 -6.46 -11.93 25.29
C VAL A 53 -6.85 -12.98 26.34
N PHE A 54 -6.16 -13.05 27.48
CA PHE A 54 -6.47 -14.01 28.55
C PHE A 54 -7.69 -13.60 29.38
N THR A 55 -7.90 -12.30 29.56
CA THR A 55 -9.07 -11.76 30.26
C THR A 55 -10.27 -11.59 29.32
N PHE A 56 -10.04 -11.33 28.03
CA PHE A 56 -11.06 -11.19 27.01
C PHE A 56 -10.63 -11.83 25.69
N ARG A 57 -11.21 -12.98 25.35
CA ARG A 57 -10.82 -13.79 24.18
C ARG A 57 -10.90 -13.04 22.84
N ASN A 58 -11.77 -12.05 22.74
CA ASN A 58 -12.01 -11.29 21.51
C ASN A 58 -11.24 -9.96 21.49
N PHE A 59 -10.19 -9.80 22.30
CA PHE A 59 -9.47 -8.53 22.45
C PHE A 59 -8.95 -7.95 21.13
N TYR A 60 -8.45 -8.80 20.25
CA TYR A 60 -8.01 -8.40 18.91
C TYR A 60 -9.10 -8.48 17.84
N ASN A 61 -10.28 -9.02 18.17
CA ASN A 61 -11.39 -9.11 17.24
C ASN A 61 -12.08 -7.75 17.19
N GLY A 62 -11.93 -7.06 16.08
CA GLY A 62 -12.48 -5.74 15.85
C GLY A 62 -11.78 -5.06 14.70
N GLY A 63 -12.23 -3.85 14.40
CA GLY A 63 -11.82 -3.14 13.20
C GLY A 63 -12.48 -3.70 11.94
N GLY A 64 -12.24 -3.01 10.83
CA GLY A 64 -12.94 -3.29 9.59
C GLY A 64 -12.86 -2.11 8.64
N VAL A 65 -13.09 -2.42 7.37
CA VAL A 65 -13.09 -1.47 6.27
C VAL A 65 -14.44 -1.56 5.59
N ALA A 66 -15.07 -0.42 5.35
CA ALA A 66 -16.21 -0.29 4.46
C ALA A 66 -15.84 0.67 3.33
N ILE A 67 -16.36 0.39 2.14
CA ILE A 67 -16.19 1.21 0.95
C ILE A 67 -17.59 1.55 0.43
N GLY A 68 -17.83 2.81 0.14
CA GLY A 68 -19.08 3.27 -0.44
C GLY A 68 -19.09 4.77 -0.63
N ASP A 69 -20.00 5.26 -1.46
CA ASP A 69 -20.21 6.69 -1.73
C ASP A 69 -21.11 7.27 -0.62
N VAL A 70 -20.51 7.90 0.39
CA VAL A 70 -21.22 8.38 1.58
C VAL A 70 -21.84 9.76 1.33
N ASN A 71 -21.19 10.58 0.52
CA ASN A 71 -21.60 11.97 0.24
C ASN A 71 -22.40 12.12 -1.08
N ASN A 72 -22.60 11.03 -1.82
CA ASN A 72 -23.30 10.95 -3.12
C ASN A 72 -22.63 11.76 -4.24
N ASP A 73 -21.30 11.82 -4.28
CA ASP A 73 -20.55 12.49 -5.36
C ASP A 73 -20.14 11.53 -6.50
N GLY A 74 -20.46 10.24 -6.37
CA GLY A 74 -20.11 9.20 -7.33
C GLY A 74 -18.71 8.62 -7.13
N LEU A 75 -17.98 9.04 -6.10
CA LEU A 75 -16.68 8.50 -5.72
C LEU A 75 -16.82 7.56 -4.51
N ASN A 76 -15.97 6.54 -4.46
CA ASN A 76 -15.95 5.64 -3.32
C ASN A 76 -15.13 6.23 -2.17
N ASP A 77 -15.76 6.40 -1.02
CA ASP A 77 -15.12 6.76 0.24
C ASP A 77 -14.65 5.52 1.01
N VAL A 78 -13.82 5.73 2.03
CA VAL A 78 -13.29 4.66 2.88
C VAL A 78 -13.62 4.94 4.34
N PHE A 79 -14.29 4.00 5.00
CA PHE A 79 -14.55 4.05 6.44
C PHE A 79 -13.77 2.97 7.17
N LEU A 80 -12.98 3.36 8.16
CA LEU A 80 -12.08 2.50 8.94
C LEU A 80 -12.52 2.51 10.40
N THR A 81 -12.66 1.32 10.99
CA THR A 81 -13.03 1.17 12.39
C THR A 81 -11.85 0.75 13.26
N SER A 82 -11.82 1.22 14.51
CA SER A 82 -10.79 0.89 15.49
C SER A 82 -11.38 0.19 16.72
N ASN A 83 -10.58 -0.64 17.38
CA ASN A 83 -10.96 -1.33 18.61
C ASN A 83 -10.95 -0.39 19.83
N GLN A 84 -9.95 0.50 19.89
CA GLN A 84 -9.68 1.33 21.08
C GLN A 84 -9.66 2.83 20.79
N ASN A 85 -9.49 3.23 19.52
CA ASN A 85 -9.47 4.63 19.10
C ASN A 85 -10.77 4.98 18.34
N GLY A 86 -10.84 6.21 17.82
CA GLY A 86 -11.94 6.65 16.98
C GLY A 86 -11.94 5.98 15.60
N ASN A 87 -13.14 5.77 15.05
CA ASN A 87 -13.33 5.40 13.64
C ASN A 87 -13.07 6.62 12.75
N GLN A 88 -12.66 6.40 11.50
CA GLN A 88 -12.33 7.46 10.56
C GLN A 88 -13.03 7.27 9.21
N LEU A 89 -13.61 8.34 8.68
CA LEU A 89 -14.14 8.43 7.32
C LEU A 89 -13.18 9.27 6.48
N TYR A 90 -12.65 8.67 5.42
CA TYR A 90 -11.84 9.33 4.41
C TYR A 90 -12.72 9.57 3.19
N LEU A 91 -12.99 10.85 2.92
CA LEU A 91 -13.73 11.26 1.73
C LEU A 91 -12.80 11.28 0.52
N ASN A 92 -13.19 10.61 -0.55
CA ASN A 92 -12.45 10.61 -1.79
C ASN A 92 -12.68 11.93 -2.52
N GLN A 93 -11.63 12.74 -2.67
CA GLN A 93 -11.72 14.04 -3.36
C GLN A 93 -11.45 13.93 -4.87
N GLY A 94 -11.20 12.74 -5.40
CA GLY A 94 -10.74 12.54 -6.76
C GLY A 94 -9.28 12.91 -6.92
N ASN A 95 -8.97 13.72 -7.94
CA ASN A 95 -7.62 14.19 -8.27
C ASN A 95 -7.46 15.68 -7.98
#